data_AF-A0A840RFY9-F1
#
_entry.id   AF-A0A840RFY9-F1
#
_cell.length_a   1.000
_cell.length_b   1.000
_cell.length_c   1.000
_cell.angle_alpha   90.00
_cell.angle_beta   90.00
_cell.angle_gamma   90.00
#
_symmetry.space_group_name_H-M   'P 1'
#
loop_
_entity.id
_entity.type
_entity.pdbx_description
1 polymer ?
#
loop_
_entity_poly.entity_id
_entity_poly.type
_entity_poly.pdbx_seq_one_letter_code
_entity_poly.pdbx_strand_id
1 'polypeptide(L)'
;MSLLDDLKKQAQSRAVDDAQVRAEREQRVTAVDEALRRAFAWLYELTEQLKVLRPDNPRRYLIWGVGEWQGLTFDKAAVDMRMTRIEAVDRASSIEFAVIWHAPQPLMASYTSQSEAGYLKDKLWQLGCRLEEKIIRNAENRFVRAVLEIEPVLPTRWRFEGLHEEGQIRLTVRNLDELREDTVLIAPDACGPALCEELACALLGKPNQVAALLKR
;
A
#
# COMPACT_ATOMS: atom_id res chain seq x y z
N MET A 1 3.92 46.69 -41.29
CA MET A 1 4.18 45.63 -40.29
C MET A 1 4.31 44.31 -41.05
N SER A 2 5.38 43.56 -40.79
CA SER A 2 5.74 42.35 -41.54
C SER A 2 5.15 41.12 -40.86
N LEU A 3 4.56 40.21 -41.63
CA LEU A 3 4.09 38.89 -41.17
C LEU A 3 5.18 38.13 -40.38
N LEU A 4 6.45 38.34 -40.73
CA LEU A 4 7.59 37.75 -40.02
C LEU A 4 7.75 38.28 -38.59
N ASP A 5 7.46 39.56 -38.34
CA ASP A 5 7.58 40.15 -37.01
C ASP A 5 6.44 39.70 -36.09
N ASP A 6 5.23 39.51 -36.64
CA ASP A 6 4.10 38.94 -35.91
C ASP A 6 4.32 37.46 -35.59
N LEU A 7 4.87 36.68 -36.55
CA LEU A 7 5.26 35.28 -36.31
C LEU A 7 6.38 35.18 -35.27
N LYS A 8 7.36 36.08 -35.27
CA LYS A 8 8.42 36.12 -34.23
C LYS A 8 7.86 36.41 -32.85
N LYS A 9 6.93 37.36 -32.72
CA LYS A 9 6.26 37.66 -31.44
C LYS A 9 5.42 36.47 -30.96
N GLN A 10 4.68 35.82 -31.86
CA GLN A 10 3.91 34.61 -31.51
C GLN A 10 4.81 33.44 -31.11
N ALA A 11 5.94 33.24 -31.79
CA ALA A 11 6.92 32.21 -31.44
C ALA A 11 7.59 32.48 -30.08
N GLN A 12 7.93 33.74 -29.78
CA GLN A 12 8.46 34.13 -28.47
C GLN A 12 7.45 33.92 -27.34
N SER A 13 6.18 34.30 -27.54
CA SER A 13 5.12 34.05 -26.55
C SER A 13 4.97 32.55 -26.27
N ARG A 14 4.87 31.72 -27.32
CA ARG A 14 4.77 30.26 -27.16
C ARG A 14 5.98 29.64 -26.48
N ALA A 15 7.19 30.11 -26.78
CA ALA A 15 8.40 29.62 -26.14
C ALA A 15 8.45 29.94 -24.63
N VAL A 16 7.92 31.10 -24.23
CA VAL A 16 7.80 31.48 -22.81
C VAL A 16 6.75 30.61 -22.11
N ASP A 17 5.59 30.43 -22.72
CA ASP A 17 4.52 29.58 -22.18
C ASP A 17 5.01 28.13 -22.01
N ASP A 18 5.71 27.58 -23.02
CA ASP A 18 6.30 26.24 -22.97
C ASP A 18 7.38 26.12 -21.89
N ALA A 19 8.20 27.15 -21.69
CA ALA A 19 9.23 27.16 -20.64
C ALA A 19 8.61 27.17 -19.24
N GLN A 20 7.54 27.93 -19.04
CA GLN A 20 6.82 27.98 -17.77
C GLN A 20 6.15 26.64 -17.44
N VAL A 21 5.46 26.03 -18.40
CA VAL A 21 4.82 24.71 -18.21
C VAL A 21 5.86 23.64 -17.85
N ARG A 22 7.03 23.65 -18.50
CA ARG A 22 8.13 22.73 -18.17
C ARG A 22 8.68 22.96 -16.77
N ALA A 23 8.87 24.21 -16.36
CA ALA A 23 9.36 24.54 -15.03
C ALA A 23 8.37 24.08 -13.94
N GLU A 24 7.07 24.28 -14.14
CA GLU A 24 6.03 23.82 -13.21
C GLU A 24 5.99 22.28 -13.11
N ARG A 25 6.15 21.58 -14.23
CA ARG A 25 6.22 20.11 -14.25
C ARG A 25 7.44 19.61 -13.49
N GLU A 26 8.62 20.17 -13.74
CA GLU A 26 9.85 19.76 -13.06
C GLU A 26 9.79 20.01 -11.54
N GLN A 27 9.14 21.10 -11.11
CA GLN A 27 8.89 21.35 -9.70
C GLN A 27 8.00 20.28 -9.07
N ARG A 28 6.91 19.88 -9.73
CA ARG A 28 6.02 18.81 -9.24
C ARG A 28 6.76 17.46 -9.16
N VAL A 29 7.51 17.11 -10.19
CA VAL A 29 8.32 15.88 -10.25
C VAL A 29 9.34 15.86 -9.11
N THR A 30 10.04 16.97 -8.89
CA THR A 30 11.05 17.09 -7.83
C THR A 30 10.41 16.99 -6.44
N ALA A 31 9.26 17.64 -6.22
CA ALA A 31 8.55 17.57 -4.94
C ALA A 31 8.11 16.14 -4.59
N VAL A 32 7.59 15.38 -5.57
CA VAL A 32 7.23 13.97 -5.40
C VAL A 32 8.46 13.12 -5.07
N ASP A 33 9.56 13.30 -5.81
CA ASP A 33 10.82 12.58 -5.59
C ASP A 33 11.39 12.82 -4.17
N GLU A 34 11.46 14.07 -3.74
CA GLU A 34 11.94 14.44 -2.41
C GLU A 34 11.04 13.90 -1.29
N ALA A 35 9.73 13.95 -1.47
CA ALA A 35 8.77 13.41 -0.51
C ALA A 35 8.91 11.89 -0.34
N LEU A 36 9.01 11.15 -1.45
CA LEU A 36 9.21 9.70 -1.41
C LEU A 36 10.55 9.35 -0.75
N ARG A 37 11.65 10.04 -1.09
CA ARG A 37 12.96 9.77 -0.47
C ARG A 37 12.95 10.00 1.04
N ARG A 38 12.30 11.07 1.51
CA ARG A 38 12.15 11.35 2.95
C ARG A 38 11.32 10.27 3.65
N ALA A 39 10.19 9.87 3.07
CA ALA A 39 9.37 8.78 3.60
C ALA A 39 10.14 7.46 3.65
N PHE A 40 10.90 7.13 2.60
CA PHE A 40 11.71 5.92 2.53
C PHE A 40 12.77 5.87 3.63
N ALA A 41 13.53 6.96 3.82
CA ALA A 41 14.57 7.01 4.85
C ALA A 41 13.98 6.72 6.25
N TRP A 42 12.83 7.33 6.56
CA TRP A 42 12.15 7.10 7.83
C TRP A 42 11.62 5.65 7.97
N LEU A 43 11.01 5.11 6.91
CA LEU A 43 10.50 3.73 6.89
C LEU A 43 11.62 2.69 6.97
N TYR A 44 12.79 3.02 6.44
CA TYR A 44 13.99 2.19 6.56
C TYR A 44 14.46 2.12 8.01
N GLU A 45 14.59 3.25 8.69
CA GLU A 45 14.90 3.28 10.13
C GLU A 45 13.87 2.51 10.95
N LEU A 46 12.57 2.71 10.70
CA LEU A 46 11.50 1.95 11.35
C LEU A 46 11.68 0.43 11.12
N THR A 47 11.96 0.01 9.88
CA THR A 47 12.15 -1.40 9.54
C THR A 47 13.27 -2.03 10.36
N GLU A 48 14.40 -1.33 10.51
CA GLU A 48 15.52 -1.81 11.32
C GLU A 48 15.15 -1.89 12.81
N GLN A 49 14.44 -0.90 13.35
CA GLN A 49 13.96 -0.95 14.74
C GLN A 49 12.95 -2.09 14.98
N LEU A 50 12.02 -2.33 14.04
CA LEU A 50 11.05 -3.42 14.15
C LEU A 50 11.74 -4.80 14.18
N LYS A 51 12.78 -4.99 13.37
CA LYS A 51 13.56 -6.24 13.36
C LYS A 51 14.26 -6.50 14.70
N VAL A 52 14.70 -5.45 15.40
CA VAL A 52 15.35 -5.55 16.71
C VAL A 52 14.32 -5.79 17.81
N LEU A 53 13.26 -4.97 17.85
CA LEU A 53 12.27 -4.99 18.92
C LEU A 53 11.32 -6.19 18.83
N ARG A 54 11.04 -6.68 17.61
CA ARG A 54 10.08 -7.75 17.31
C ARG A 54 8.77 -7.61 18.13
N PRO A 55 8.05 -6.48 17.98
CA PRO A 55 6.89 -6.21 18.81
C PRO A 55 5.76 -7.20 18.54
N ASP A 56 4.85 -7.35 19.51
CA ASP A 56 3.57 -8.01 19.28
C ASP A 56 2.57 -6.98 18.74
N ASN A 57 1.65 -7.43 17.88
CA ASN A 57 0.54 -6.62 17.41
C ASN A 57 -0.70 -6.89 18.29
N PRO A 58 -1.18 -5.88 19.04
CA PRO A 58 -2.28 -6.04 20.00
C PRO A 58 -3.66 -6.07 19.33
N ARG A 59 -3.74 -5.88 18.00
CA ARG A 59 -5.02 -5.78 17.28
C ARG A 59 -5.64 -7.14 17.00
N ARG A 60 -6.96 -7.10 16.80
CA ARG A 60 -7.77 -8.23 16.37
C ARG A 60 -8.21 -8.03 14.94
N TYR A 61 -8.04 -9.04 14.10
CA TYR A 61 -8.42 -9.00 12.68
C TYR A 61 -9.54 -10.00 12.41
N LEU A 62 -10.73 -9.49 12.11
CA LEU A 62 -11.92 -10.28 11.85
C LEU A 62 -11.91 -10.84 10.41
N ILE A 63 -12.01 -12.15 10.27
CA ILE A 63 -12.22 -12.84 9.00
C ILE A 63 -13.71 -13.14 8.85
N TRP A 64 -14.32 -12.64 7.77
CA TRP A 64 -15.76 -12.72 7.52
C TRP A 64 -16.29 -14.16 7.58
N GLY A 65 -17.12 -14.44 8.59
CA GLY A 65 -17.77 -15.74 8.76
C GLY A 65 -16.86 -16.90 9.17
N VAL A 66 -15.61 -16.61 9.58
CA VAL A 66 -14.64 -17.64 9.98
C VAL A 66 -14.20 -17.49 11.43
N GLY A 67 -13.77 -16.29 11.83
CA GLY A 67 -13.20 -16.05 13.16
C GLY A 67 -12.35 -14.80 13.21
N GLU A 68 -11.41 -14.75 14.16
CA GLU A 68 -10.48 -13.64 14.30
C GLU A 68 -9.04 -14.11 14.55
N TRP A 69 -8.08 -13.34 14.05
CA TRP A 69 -6.69 -13.43 14.49
C TRP A 69 -6.41 -12.41 15.57
N GLN A 70 -5.73 -12.85 16.62
CA GLN A 70 -5.28 -12.03 17.75
C GLN A 70 -3.96 -12.59 18.29
N GLY A 71 -3.24 -11.80 19.09
CA GLY A 71 -1.93 -12.22 19.62
C GLY A 71 -0.90 -12.43 18.51
N LEU A 72 -0.93 -11.53 17.51
CA LEU A 72 -0.07 -11.57 16.35
C LEU A 72 1.37 -11.23 16.74
N THR A 73 2.33 -12.04 16.33
CA THR A 73 3.75 -11.82 16.60
C THR A 73 4.48 -11.35 15.36
N PHE A 74 5.53 -10.55 15.54
CA PHE A 74 6.35 -10.07 14.44
C PHE A 74 7.18 -11.21 13.81
N ASP A 75 7.03 -11.41 12.50
CA ASP A 75 7.86 -12.31 11.70
C ASP A 75 8.98 -11.55 10.99
N LYS A 76 8.62 -10.65 10.07
CA LYS A 76 9.57 -9.91 9.23
C LYS A 76 9.05 -8.55 8.80
N ALA A 77 9.98 -7.65 8.52
CA ALA A 77 9.70 -6.37 7.88
C ALA A 77 10.71 -6.09 6.76
N ALA A 78 10.25 -5.40 5.73
CA ALA A 78 11.07 -4.93 4.63
C ALA A 78 10.53 -3.62 4.08
N VAL A 79 11.44 -2.79 3.56
CA VAL A 79 11.11 -1.63 2.75
C VAL A 79 11.97 -1.65 1.51
N ASP A 80 11.37 -1.33 0.37
CA ASP A 80 12.05 -1.19 -0.92
C ASP A 80 11.60 0.11 -1.59
N MET A 81 12.51 0.73 -2.34
CA MET A 81 12.21 1.91 -3.14
C MET A 81 12.62 1.66 -4.57
N ARG A 82 11.70 1.90 -5.50
CA ARG A 82 11.95 1.80 -6.92
C ARG A 82 12.27 3.16 -7.49
N MET A 83 13.20 3.18 -8.43
CA MET A 83 13.55 4.35 -9.22
C MET A 83 12.95 4.22 -10.62
N THR A 84 12.67 5.34 -11.26
CA THR A 84 12.31 5.41 -12.68
C THR A 84 12.99 6.60 -13.32
N ARG A 85 13.23 6.54 -14.62
CA ARG A 85 13.90 7.61 -15.35
C ARG A 85 12.88 8.58 -15.92
N ILE A 86 12.89 9.82 -15.44
CA ILE A 86 12.02 10.91 -15.91
C ILE A 86 12.93 12.03 -16.40
N GLU A 87 12.75 12.46 -17.65
CA GLU A 87 13.52 13.56 -18.26
C GLU A 87 15.05 13.38 -18.11
N ALA A 88 15.51 12.14 -18.29
CA ALA A 88 16.90 11.70 -18.17
C ALA A 88 17.49 11.67 -16.74
N VAL A 89 16.72 12.00 -15.70
CA VAL A 89 17.09 11.92 -14.27
C VAL A 89 16.39 10.73 -13.60
N ASP A 90 17.09 10.03 -12.70
CA ASP A 90 16.50 8.95 -11.91
C ASP A 90 15.74 9.53 -10.71
N ARG A 91 14.42 9.30 -10.70
CA ARG A 91 13.47 9.79 -9.68
C ARG A 91 12.83 8.61 -8.95
N ALA A 92 12.53 8.79 -7.67
CA ALA A 92 11.83 7.80 -6.87
C ALA A 92 10.42 7.59 -7.41
N SER A 93 10.09 6.36 -7.80
CA SER A 93 8.79 6.02 -8.41
C SER A 93 7.80 5.50 -7.40
N SER A 94 8.25 4.63 -6.50
CA SER A 94 7.40 4.01 -5.49
C SER A 94 8.20 3.47 -4.31
N ILE A 95 7.52 3.34 -3.17
CA ILE A 95 8.01 2.70 -1.97
C ILE A 95 7.05 1.58 -1.63
N GLU A 96 7.59 0.41 -1.31
CA GLU A 96 6.84 -0.74 -0.81
C GLU A 96 7.37 -1.08 0.58
N PHE A 97 6.58 -0.78 1.61
CA PHE A 97 6.83 -1.19 2.99
C PHE A 97 5.91 -2.37 3.32
N ALA A 98 6.46 -3.42 3.91
CA ALA A 98 5.70 -4.59 4.30
C ALA A 98 6.15 -5.13 5.66
N VAL A 99 5.17 -5.52 6.47
CA VAL A 99 5.37 -6.26 7.71
C VAL A 99 4.51 -7.51 7.66
N ILE A 100 5.11 -8.65 8.00
CA ILE A 100 4.39 -9.90 8.16
C ILE A 100 4.24 -10.19 9.64
N TRP A 101 2.99 -10.46 10.02
CA TRP A 101 2.61 -10.92 11.33
C TRP A 101 2.22 -12.39 11.27
N HIS A 102 2.50 -13.12 12.35
CA HIS A 102 2.11 -14.51 12.50
C HIS A 102 1.07 -14.65 13.61
N ALA A 103 -0.08 -15.25 13.30
CA ALA A 103 -1.10 -15.57 14.29
C ALA A 103 -0.76 -16.87 15.02
N PRO A 104 -1.30 -17.12 16.22
CA PRO A 104 -0.98 -18.34 16.97
C PRO A 104 -1.43 -19.62 16.26
N GLN A 105 -2.53 -19.58 15.50
CA GLN A 105 -3.14 -20.75 14.86
C GLN A 105 -3.79 -20.40 13.52
N PRO A 106 -3.82 -21.34 12.55
CA PRO A 106 -4.58 -21.18 11.33
C PRO A 106 -6.09 -21.08 11.62
N LEU A 107 -6.84 -20.50 10.70
CA LEU A 107 -8.30 -20.46 10.78
C LEU A 107 -8.90 -21.43 9.77
N MET A 108 -9.91 -22.18 10.20
CA MET A 108 -10.61 -23.16 9.37
C MET A 108 -12.03 -22.70 9.05
N ALA A 109 -12.39 -22.75 7.77
CA ALA A 109 -13.75 -22.49 7.32
C ALA A 109 -14.25 -23.69 6.49
N SER A 110 -15.52 -24.03 6.62
CA SER A 110 -16.13 -25.06 5.78
C SER A 110 -17.42 -24.56 5.14
N TYR A 111 -17.54 -24.79 3.84
CA TYR A 111 -18.65 -24.33 3.03
C TYR A 111 -19.28 -25.50 2.29
N THR A 112 -20.62 -25.57 2.31
CA THR A 112 -21.41 -26.50 1.49
C THR A 112 -21.68 -25.95 0.09
N SER A 113 -21.22 -24.73 -0.21
CA SER A 113 -21.26 -24.10 -1.52
C SER A 113 -19.86 -23.80 -2.04
N GLN A 114 -19.56 -24.17 -3.28
CA GLN A 114 -18.30 -23.81 -3.95
C GLN A 114 -18.21 -22.30 -4.22
N SER A 115 -19.33 -21.62 -4.46
CA SER A 115 -19.33 -20.19 -4.74
C SER A 115 -18.97 -19.36 -3.50
N GLU A 116 -19.45 -19.76 -2.33
CA GLU A 116 -19.13 -19.10 -1.06
C GLU A 116 -17.66 -19.29 -0.68
N ALA A 117 -17.15 -20.52 -0.83
CA ALA A 117 -15.73 -20.82 -0.63
C ALA A 117 -14.84 -20.01 -1.58
N GLY A 118 -15.22 -19.94 -2.87
CA GLY A 118 -14.52 -19.14 -3.88
C GLY A 118 -14.52 -17.65 -3.54
N TYR A 119 -15.66 -17.09 -3.12
CA TYR A 119 -15.76 -15.68 -2.74
C TYR A 119 -14.84 -15.30 -1.58
N LEU A 120 -14.84 -16.09 -0.50
CA LEU A 120 -13.94 -15.83 0.64
C LEU A 120 -12.47 -15.94 0.20
N LYS A 121 -12.15 -16.96 -0.60
CA LYS A 121 -10.79 -17.20 -1.10
C LYS A 121 -10.28 -16.03 -1.92
N ASP A 122 -11.07 -15.55 -2.88
CA ASP A 122 -10.70 -14.40 -3.72
C ASP A 122 -10.49 -13.14 -2.88
N LYS A 123 -11.36 -12.91 -1.89
CA LYS A 123 -11.25 -11.76 -0.98
C LYS A 123 -9.99 -11.79 -0.13
N LEU A 124 -9.64 -12.96 0.42
CA LEU A 124 -8.42 -13.15 1.21
C LEU A 124 -7.16 -13.04 0.34
N TRP A 125 -7.18 -13.58 -0.88
CA TRP A 125 -6.08 -13.45 -1.84
C TRP A 125 -5.83 -11.99 -2.25
N GLN A 126 -6.88 -11.19 -2.47
CA GLN A 126 -6.74 -9.76 -2.74
C GLN A 126 -6.05 -9.03 -1.59
N LEU A 127 -6.28 -9.46 -0.35
CA LEU A 127 -5.62 -8.95 0.85
C LEU A 127 -4.27 -9.60 1.14
N GLY A 128 -3.78 -10.50 0.27
CA GLY A 128 -2.48 -11.15 0.39
C GLY A 128 -2.42 -12.31 1.36
N CYS A 129 -3.53 -12.70 1.99
CA CYS A 129 -3.59 -13.87 2.86
C CYS A 129 -3.45 -15.14 2.01
N ARG A 130 -2.79 -16.15 2.58
CA ARG A 130 -2.63 -17.47 1.95
C ARG A 130 -3.60 -18.45 2.56
N LEU A 131 -4.03 -19.41 1.76
CA LEU A 131 -4.94 -20.47 2.19
C LEU A 131 -4.78 -21.70 1.32
N GLU A 132 -5.10 -22.85 1.90
CA GLU A 132 -5.26 -24.12 1.21
C GLU A 132 -6.74 -24.49 1.12
N GLU A 133 -7.12 -25.15 0.02
CA GLU A 133 -8.49 -25.59 -0.21
C GLU A 133 -8.54 -27.10 -0.39
N LYS A 134 -9.38 -27.75 0.42
CA LYS A 134 -9.67 -29.18 0.32
C LYS A 134 -11.11 -29.40 -0.05
N ILE A 135 -11.33 -29.91 -1.26
CA ILE A 135 -12.65 -30.28 -1.76
C ILE A 135 -12.97 -31.72 -1.33
N ILE A 136 -14.07 -31.89 -0.61
CA ILE A 136 -14.59 -33.19 -0.19
C ILE A 136 -15.75 -33.56 -1.10
N ARG A 137 -15.63 -34.75 -1.70
CA ARG A 137 -16.63 -35.35 -2.59
C ARG A 137 -17.16 -36.65 -1.98
N ASN A 138 -18.38 -37.03 -2.33
CA ASN A 138 -18.98 -38.29 -1.90
C ASN A 138 -18.50 -39.47 -2.78
N ALA A 139 -18.98 -40.68 -2.50
CA ALA A 139 -18.66 -41.89 -3.28
C ALA A 139 -19.08 -41.80 -4.76
N GLU A 140 -20.07 -40.96 -5.08
CA GLU A 140 -20.52 -40.67 -6.45
C GLU A 140 -19.74 -39.51 -7.09
N ASN A 141 -18.63 -39.07 -6.48
CA ASN A 141 -17.80 -37.95 -6.92
C ASN A 141 -18.54 -36.59 -7.00
N ARG A 142 -19.66 -36.43 -6.29
CA ARG A 142 -20.39 -35.16 -6.14
C ARG A 142 -19.79 -34.33 -5.03
N PHE A 143 -19.77 -33.01 -5.22
CA PHE A 143 -19.31 -32.07 -4.20
C PHE A 143 -20.17 -32.16 -2.94
N VAL A 144 -19.51 -32.24 -1.79
CA VAL A 144 -20.16 -32.24 -0.47
C VAL A 144 -19.83 -30.95 0.27
N ARG A 145 -18.54 -30.63 0.39
CA ARG A 145 -18.06 -29.42 1.05
C ARG A 145 -16.66 -29.04 0.60
N ALA A 146 -16.35 -27.76 0.70
CA ALA A 146 -15.00 -27.23 0.65
C ALA A 146 -14.55 -26.92 2.09
N VAL A 147 -13.29 -27.18 2.39
CA VAL A 147 -12.64 -26.77 3.63
C VAL A 147 -11.50 -25.85 3.25
N LEU A 148 -11.51 -24.62 3.77
CA LEU A 148 -10.45 -23.65 3.61
C LEU A 148 -9.64 -23.61 4.89
N GLU A 149 -8.33 -23.79 4.78
CA GLU A 149 -7.38 -23.59 5.85
C GLU A 149 -6.60 -22.31 5.54
N ILE A 150 -6.86 -21.26 6.32
CA ILE A 150 -6.23 -19.96 6.14
C ILE A 150 -4.93 -19.97 6.95
N GLU A 151 -3.80 -19.79 6.26
CA GLU A 151 -2.48 -19.75 6.90
C GLU A 151 -2.46 -18.61 7.94
N PRO A 152 -1.84 -18.81 9.11
CA PRO A 152 -1.79 -17.81 10.18
C PRO A 152 -0.78 -16.68 9.88
N VAL A 153 -0.84 -16.12 8.67
CA VAL A 153 0.09 -15.12 8.16
C VAL A 153 -0.70 -13.91 7.69
N LEU A 154 -0.51 -12.78 8.36
CA LEU A 154 -1.13 -11.51 8.02
C LEU A 154 -0.10 -10.55 7.41
N PRO A 155 -0.14 -10.31 6.09
CA PRO A 155 0.70 -9.30 5.46
C PRO A 155 0.09 -7.90 5.58
N THR A 156 0.74 -7.02 6.32
CA THR A 156 0.46 -5.57 6.32
C THR A 156 1.37 -4.89 5.29
N ARG A 157 0.82 -4.04 4.42
CA ARG A 157 1.58 -3.37 3.36
C ARG A 157 1.19 -1.91 3.23
N TRP A 158 2.19 -1.05 3.04
CA TRP A 158 2.01 0.33 2.61
C TRP A 158 2.75 0.54 1.30
N ARG A 159 2.03 1.05 0.31
CA ARG A 159 2.60 1.43 -0.99
C ARG A 159 2.43 2.92 -1.19
N PHE A 160 3.54 3.61 -1.42
CA PHE A 160 3.55 5.00 -1.85
C PHE A 160 3.93 5.01 -3.32
N GLU A 161 3.07 5.54 -4.19
CA GLU A 161 3.30 5.57 -5.64
C GLU A 161 3.26 7.01 -6.13
N GLY A 162 4.37 7.48 -6.70
CA GLY A 162 4.51 8.83 -7.23
C GLY A 162 3.76 8.99 -8.55
N LEU A 163 2.68 9.77 -8.51
CA LEU A 163 1.94 10.24 -9.68
C LEU A 163 2.58 11.54 -10.16
N HIS A 164 3.71 11.40 -10.86
CA HIS A 164 4.63 12.50 -11.17
C HIS A 164 4.02 13.55 -12.10
N GLU A 165 3.17 13.14 -13.04
CA GLU A 165 2.47 14.06 -13.94
C GLU A 165 1.43 14.90 -13.17
N GLU A 166 0.73 14.26 -12.23
CA GLU A 166 -0.29 14.89 -11.39
C GLU A 166 0.31 15.66 -10.20
N GLY A 167 1.59 15.44 -9.87
CA GLY A 167 2.24 16.01 -8.69
C GLY A 167 1.65 15.49 -7.38
N GLN A 168 1.16 14.25 -7.36
CA GLN A 168 0.52 13.62 -6.21
C GLN A 168 1.19 12.30 -5.86
N ILE A 169 0.89 11.79 -4.66
CA ILE A 169 1.31 10.46 -4.23
C ILE A 169 0.06 9.65 -3.91
N ARG A 170 -0.05 8.46 -4.49
CA ARG A 170 -1.07 7.48 -4.13
C ARG A 170 -0.54 6.64 -2.99
N LEU A 171 -1.18 6.75 -1.83
CA LEU A 171 -0.92 5.90 -0.68
C LEU A 171 -1.96 4.78 -0.65
N THR A 172 -1.51 3.54 -0.74
CA THR A 172 -2.32 2.34 -0.52
C THR A 172 -1.87 1.64 0.76
N VAL A 173 -2.80 1.45 1.70
CA VAL A 173 -2.57 0.83 3.00
C VAL A 173 -3.44 -0.42 3.10
N ARG A 174 -2.82 -1.56 3.33
CA ARG A 174 -3.47 -2.87 3.41
C ARG A 174 -3.22 -3.52 4.77
N ASN A 175 -4.28 -4.07 5.37
CA ASN A 175 -4.26 -4.84 6.61
C ASN A 175 -3.58 -4.12 7.79
N LEU A 176 -3.76 -2.80 7.90
CA LEU A 176 -3.12 -2.00 8.94
C LEU A 176 -3.81 -2.15 10.30
N ASP A 177 -5.13 -1.97 10.31
CA ASP A 177 -5.97 -2.00 11.51
C ASP A 177 -7.13 -3.00 11.39
N GLU A 178 -7.59 -3.24 10.17
CA GLU A 178 -8.62 -4.21 9.80
C GLU A 178 -8.18 -4.95 8.52
N LEU A 179 -8.79 -6.11 8.23
CA LEU A 179 -8.60 -6.83 6.96
C LEU A 179 -9.28 -6.07 5.81
N ARG A 180 -8.58 -5.08 5.27
CA ARG A 180 -9.02 -4.24 4.16
C ARG A 180 -7.84 -3.59 3.45
N GLU A 181 -8.14 -2.96 2.33
CA GLU A 181 -7.21 -2.09 1.62
C GLU A 181 -7.87 -0.73 1.42
N ASP A 182 -7.10 0.33 1.66
CA ASP A 182 -7.56 1.70 1.51
C ASP A 182 -6.55 2.50 0.70
N THR A 183 -7.06 3.33 -0.19
CA THR A 183 -6.25 4.14 -1.09
C THR A 183 -6.66 5.60 -1.00
N VAL A 184 -5.68 6.47 -0.85
CA VAL A 184 -5.87 7.92 -0.79
C VAL A 184 -4.80 8.63 -1.62
N LEU A 185 -5.19 9.74 -2.24
CA LEU A 185 -4.27 10.66 -2.90
C LEU A 185 -3.85 11.74 -1.91
N ILE A 186 -2.55 11.94 -1.76
CA ILE A 186 -1.96 12.92 -0.88
C ILE A 186 -1.02 13.85 -1.65
N ALA A 187 -0.88 15.08 -1.16
CA ALA A 187 0.11 16.02 -1.66
C ALA A 187 1.53 15.59 -1.21
N PRO A 188 2.58 15.94 -1.97
CA PRO A 188 3.96 15.64 -1.59
C PRO A 188 4.34 16.14 -0.18
N ASP A 189 3.85 17.31 0.22
CA ASP A 189 4.12 17.89 1.54
C ASP A 189 3.52 17.08 2.71
N ALA A 190 2.43 16.35 2.46
CA ALA A 190 1.82 15.45 3.43
C ALA A 190 2.53 14.09 3.48
N CYS A 191 3.33 13.74 2.46
CA CYS A 191 4.11 12.51 2.41
C CYS A 191 5.49 12.71 3.06
N GLY A 192 5.50 12.67 4.38
CA GLY A 192 6.72 12.82 5.16
C GLY A 192 6.68 12.04 6.48
N PRO A 193 7.69 12.25 7.34
CA PRO A 193 7.85 11.51 8.60
C PRO A 193 6.60 11.50 9.49
N ALA A 194 5.85 12.61 9.56
CA ALA A 194 4.63 12.69 10.37
C ALA A 194 3.54 11.69 9.92
N LEU A 195 3.34 11.53 8.61
CA LEU A 195 2.41 10.52 8.08
C LEU A 195 2.91 9.10 8.37
N CYS A 196 4.21 8.86 8.17
CA CYS A 196 4.79 7.55 8.45
C CYS A 196 4.72 7.19 9.93
N GLU A 197 4.89 8.16 10.83
CA GLU A 197 4.73 8.01 12.28
C GLU A 197 3.30 7.64 12.65
N GLU A 198 2.30 8.32 12.10
CA GLU A 198 0.88 7.98 12.33
C GLU A 198 0.55 6.55 11.87
N LEU A 199 1.04 6.15 10.69
CA LEU A 199 0.89 4.78 10.18
C LEU A 199 1.59 3.76 11.09
N ALA A 200 2.77 4.07 11.61
CA ALA A 200 3.51 3.21 12.54
C ALA A 200 2.84 3.10 13.92
N CYS A 201 2.29 4.20 14.43
CA CYS A 201 1.47 4.19 15.63
C CYS A 201 0.25 3.28 15.44
N ALA A 202 -0.44 3.38 14.31
CA ALA A 202 -1.55 2.49 13.99
C ALA A 202 -1.12 1.01 13.93
N LEU A 203 0.00 0.72 13.25
CA LEU A 203 0.59 -0.62 13.12
C LEU A 203 0.88 -1.26 14.48
N LEU A 204 1.41 -0.47 15.40
CA LEU A 204 1.78 -0.93 16.76
C LEU A 204 0.62 -0.82 17.77
N GLY A 205 -0.59 -0.50 17.32
CA GLY A 205 -1.75 -0.37 18.19
C GLY A 205 -1.73 0.84 19.14
N LYS A 206 -0.87 1.83 18.88
CA LYS A 206 -0.81 3.08 19.62
C LYS A 206 -1.90 4.07 19.16
N PRO A 207 -2.27 5.07 19.99
CA PRO A 207 -3.15 6.16 19.56
C PRO A 207 -2.62 6.84 18.29
N ASN A 208 -3.51 7.09 17.34
CA ASN A 208 -3.18 7.61 16.01
C ASN A 208 -4.41 8.27 15.37
N GLN A 209 -4.21 8.95 14.24
CA GLN A 209 -5.22 9.67 13.47
C GLN A 209 -5.41 9.09 12.05
N VAL A 210 -4.99 7.84 11.83
CA VAL A 210 -4.96 7.23 10.50
C VAL A 210 -6.34 7.08 9.87
N ALA A 211 -7.39 6.84 10.67
CA ALA A 211 -8.76 6.77 10.14
C ALA A 211 -9.17 8.07 9.42
N ALA A 212 -8.87 9.23 10.03
CA ALA A 212 -9.12 10.53 9.41
C ALA A 212 -8.25 10.77 8.16
N LEU A 213 -6.98 10.37 8.21
CA LEU A 213 -6.03 10.51 7.09
C LEU A 213 -6.44 9.66 5.88
N LEU A 214 -6.96 8.45 6.12
CA LEU A 214 -7.43 7.53 5.09
C LEU A 214 -8.90 7.76 4.68
N LYS A 215 -9.54 8.81 5.23
CA LYS A 215 -10.94 9.19 4.94
C LYS A 215 -11.94 8.05 5.18
N ARG A 216 -11.77 7.35 6.31
CA ARG A 216 -12.63 6.26 6.77
C ARG A 216 -13.66 6.75 7.77
#